data_AF-A0A434MJ19-F1
#
_entry.id   AF-A0A434MJ19-F1
#
_cell.length_a   1.000
_cell.length_b   1.000
_cell.length_c   1.000
_cell.angle_alpha   90.00
_cell.angle_beta   90.00
_cell.angle_gamma   90.00
#
_symmetry.space_group_name_H-M   'P 1'
#
loop_
_entity.id
_entity.type
_entity.pdbx_description
1 polymer ?
#
loop_
_entity_poly.entity_id
_entity_poly.type
_entity_poly.pdbx_seq_one_letter_code
_entity_poly.pdbx_strand_id
1 'polypeptide(L)' 'MLLGTTERPELRAERFLADRFSDEARVTVYRTGDLARYLADGNLEFMGRRR' A
#
# COMPACT_ATOMS: atom_id res chain seq x y z
N MET A 1 -18.83 11.58 -16.60
CA MET A 1 -18.24 12.82 -16.05
C MET A 1 -18.72 12.97 -14.62
N LEU A 2 -17.87 12.61 -13.64
CA LEU A 2 -18.00 12.99 -12.23
C LEU A 2 -16.59 13.33 -11.76
N LEU A 3 -16.31 14.63 -11.67
CA LEU A 3 -15.08 15.16 -11.08
C LEU A 3 -15.23 15.02 -9.57
N GLY A 4 -14.47 14.11 -8.97
CA GLY A 4 -14.68 13.72 -7.58
C GLY A 4 -13.47 13.05 -6.94
N THR A 5 -12.28 13.60 -7.12
CA THR A 5 -11.18 13.33 -6.18
C THR A 5 -10.67 14.66 -5.70
N THR A 6 -11.22 15.13 -4.58
CA THR A 6 -10.54 16.11 -3.74
C THR A 6 -9.16 15.55 -3.46
N GLU A 7 -8.18 16.11 -4.15
CA GLU A 7 -6.76 15.85 -3.98
C GLU A 7 -6.43 16.14 -2.51
N ARG A 8 -6.39 15.09 -1.68
CA ARG A 8 -5.91 15.14 -0.30
C ARG A 8 -4.44 14.71 -0.33
N PRO A 9 -3.49 15.62 -0.59
CA PRO A 9 -2.07 15.28 -0.73
C PRO A 9 -1.50 14.64 0.55
N GLU A 10 -2.02 15.03 1.70
CA GLU A 10 -1.74 14.46 3.02
C GLU A 10 -2.09 12.96 3.14
N LEU A 11 -3.13 12.49 2.46
CA LEU A 11 -3.47 11.05 2.40
C LEU A 11 -2.60 10.26 1.42
N ARG A 12 -1.84 10.92 0.52
CA ARG A 12 -0.89 10.22 -0.38
C ARG A 12 0.44 9.97 0.33
N ALA A 13 1.00 10.96 1.02
CA ALA A 13 2.32 10.82 1.65
C ALA A 13 2.37 9.73 2.75
N GLU A 14 1.26 9.49 3.45
CA GLU A 14 1.21 8.45 4.50
C GLU A 14 0.99 7.03 3.95
N ARG A 15 0.52 6.91 2.70
CA ARG A 15 0.21 5.63 2.04
C ARG A 15 1.26 5.17 1.04
N PHE A 16 1.99 6.09 0.41
CA PHE A 16 3.07 5.77 -0.53
C PHE A 16 4.42 5.91 0.17
N LEU A 17 5.05 4.77 0.49
CA LEU A 17 6.36 4.70 1.13
C LEU A 17 7.43 4.42 0.08
N ALA A 18 8.66 4.89 0.31
CA ALA A 18 9.79 4.46 -0.50
C ALA A 18 9.98 2.94 -0.36
N ASP A 19 10.14 2.24 -1.48
CA ASP A 19 10.41 0.82 -1.45
C ASP A 19 11.86 0.56 -1.03
N ARG A 20 12.06 -0.12 0.10
CA ARG A 20 13.39 -0.44 0.64
C ARG A 20 13.97 -1.74 0.08
N PHE A 21 13.24 -2.41 -0.79
CA PHE A 21 13.60 -3.71 -1.34
C PHE A 21 14.03 -3.62 -2.81
N SER A 22 13.71 -2.51 -3.48
CA SER A 22 14.13 -2.18 -4.83
C SER A 22 15.41 -1.34 -4.81
N ASP A 23 16.28 -1.62 -5.78
CA ASP A 23 17.49 -0.83 -6.06
C ASP A 23 17.15 0.45 -6.85
N GLU A 24 15.94 0.52 -7.43
CA GLU A 24 15.51 1.65 -8.24
C GLU A 24 15.10 2.85 -7.38
N ALA A 25 15.87 3.93 -7.49
CA ALA A 25 15.50 5.22 -6.96
C ALA A 25 14.20 5.68 -7.63
N ARG A 26 13.10 5.75 -6.84
CA ARG A 26 11.71 6.17 -7.18
C ARG A 26 10.67 5.04 -7.23
N VAL A 27 10.98 3.82 -6.79
CA VAL A 27 9.91 2.84 -6.53
C VAL A 27 9.23 3.16 -5.21
N THR A 28 7.90 3.16 -5.22
CA THR A 28 7.08 3.37 -4.01
C THR A 28 6.15 2.19 -3.79
N VAL A 29 5.95 1.82 -2.53
CA VAL A 29 4.97 0.83 -2.10
C VAL A 29 3.76 1.49 -1.50
N TYR A 30 2.59 0.95 -1.79
CA TYR A 30 1.32 1.42 -1.25
C TYR A 30 0.90 0.59 -0.04
N ARG A 31 0.74 1.23 1.11
CA ARG A 31 0.17 0.60 2.31
C ARG A 31 -1.35 0.52 2.19
N THR A 32 -1.87 -0.70 2.03
CA THR A 32 -3.32 -0.93 1.90
C THR A 32 -4.09 -0.76 3.21
N GLY A 33 -3.44 -1.00 4.36
CA GLY A 33 -4.10 -1.06 5.67
C GLY A 33 -4.72 -2.43 5.99
N ASP A 34 -4.60 -3.38 5.07
CA ASP A 34 -4.96 -4.77 5.23
C ASP A 34 -3.82 -5.55 5.91
N LEU A 35 -4.17 -6.47 6.81
CA LEU A 35 -3.27 -7.43 7.40
C LEU A 35 -3.34 -8.72 6.59
N ALA A 36 -2.19 -9.22 6.17
CA ALA A 36 -2.07 -10.49 5.47
C ALA A 36 -0.79 -11.22 5.90
N ARG A 37 -0.74 -12.54 5.67
CA ARG A 37 0.43 -13.39 5.95
C ARG A 37 0.79 -14.21 4.72
N TYR A 38 2.09 -14.33 4.45
CA TYR A 38 2.61 -15.28 3.46
C TYR A 38 2.54 -16.70 4.00
N LEU A 39 2.00 -17.60 3.19
CA LEU A 39 1.98 -19.04 3.43
C LEU A 39 3.22 -19.70 2.82
N ALA A 40 3.53 -20.92 3.23
CA ALA A 40 4.72 -21.65 2.79
C ALA A 40 4.69 -21.99 1.28
N ASP A 41 3.50 -22.06 0.70
CA ASP A 41 3.24 -22.27 -0.73
C ASP A 41 3.31 -20.96 -1.56
N GLY A 42 3.60 -19.83 -0.92
CA GLY A 42 3.76 -18.53 -1.59
C GLY A 42 2.46 -17.73 -1.73
N ASN A 43 1.32 -18.28 -1.33
CA ASN A 43 0.05 -17.59 -1.31
C ASN A 43 -0.07 -16.59 -0.14
N LEU A 44 -0.98 -15.62 -0.27
CA LEU A 44 -1.30 -14.63 0.75
C LEU A 44 -2.64 -14.95 1.42
N GLU A 45 -2.64 -15.07 2.74
CA GLU A 45 -3.84 -15.21 3.57
C GLU A 45 -4.24 -13.86 4.15
N PHE A 46 -5.45 -13.39 3.86
CA PHE A 46 -5.99 -12.13 4.39
C PHE A 46 -6.52 -12.32 5.82
N MET A 47 -6.10 -11.44 6.73
CA MET A 47 -6.38 -11.53 8.18
C MET A 47 -7.27 -10.38 8.71
N GLY A 48 -7.68 -9.44 7.87
CA GLY A 48 -8.54 -8.31 8.25
C GLY A 48 -7.90 -6.94 8.06
N ARG A 49 -8.52 -5.88 8.59
CA ARG A 49 -8.00 -4.51 8.54
C ARG A 49 -7.61 -4.00 9.91
N ARG A 50 -6.47 -3.32 9.99
CA ARG A 50 -6.03 -2.65 11.21
C ARG A 50 -6.93 -1.43 11.44
N ARG A 51 -7.75 -1.47 12.50
CA ARG A 51 -8.55 -0.33 12.96
C ARG A 51 -7.70 0.66 13.75
#